data_AF-A0A7J5WC88-F1
#
_entry.id   AF-A0A7J5WC88-F1
#
_cell.length_a   1.000
_cell.length_b   1.000
_cell.length_c   1.000
_cell.angle_alpha   90.00
_cell.angle_beta   90.00
_cell.angle_gamma   90.00
#
_symmetry.space_group_name_H-M   'P 1'
#
loop_
_entity.id
_entity.type
_entity.pdbx_description
1 polymer ?
#
loop_
_entity_poly.entity_id
_entity_poly.type
_entity_poly.pdbx_seq_one_letter_code
_entity_poly.pdbx_strand_id
1 'polypeptide(L)'
;MNAEPRLASLRRQMADDSLPAMLITGVSNMRYLTGFESVFDSGINAACLVTREIARFYTDRRYSEAATAEAEGTPWAVRVPEESLYIDACAELREGGVTELALESSIPYGRFKFISEQFLGSVRVRDHMVEEIRQVKGAHELERIEAAAKLTDRAFDHILGMIVPGMTEREVALELEFYMRRNGSDDIAFDPIVASGPNSARPHAGVSDRVIGSGEFLKLDFGARIDGYCSDMTRTVVMGVASERHREIYEAVYAANAVGVAAVRSGVTGKDIDAAARQSLVAAGFAEYFTHGLGHGVGLDVHEMPTLGQRSQDSLRTGAVVTIEPGVYIPGFGGVRIEDLVVVEERGGRVLSSSPRDLIEI
;
A
#
# COMPACT_ATOMS: atom_id res chain seq x y z
N MET A 1 -18.37 6.29 0.58
CA MET A 1 -17.62 6.46 1.85
C MET A 1 -17.99 7.79 2.52
N ASN A 2 -17.85 7.95 3.85
CA ASN A 2 -18.24 9.21 4.51
C ASN A 2 -17.06 10.21 4.59
N ALA A 3 -17.08 11.25 3.74
CA ALA A 3 -16.07 12.30 3.66
C ALA A 3 -16.01 13.18 4.92
N GLU A 4 -17.14 13.38 5.59
CA GLU A 4 -17.28 14.29 6.73
C GLU A 4 -16.36 13.97 7.92
N PRO A 5 -16.33 12.75 8.48
CA PRO A 5 -15.42 12.42 9.58
C PRO A 5 -13.93 12.52 9.20
N ARG A 6 -13.60 12.30 7.93
CA ARG A 6 -12.22 12.38 7.41
C ARG A 6 -11.75 13.83 7.31
N LEU A 7 -12.57 14.70 6.70
CA LEU A 7 -12.31 16.14 6.64
C LEU A 7 -12.30 16.78 8.05
N ALA A 8 -13.16 16.33 8.95
CA ALA A 8 -13.13 16.77 10.35
C ALA A 8 -11.83 16.38 11.06
N SER A 9 -11.30 15.18 10.80
CA SER A 9 -10.02 14.73 11.35
C SER A 9 -8.85 15.54 10.81
N LEU A 10 -8.84 15.81 9.50
CA LEU A 10 -7.82 16.66 8.87
C LEU A 10 -7.84 18.07 9.46
N ARG A 11 -9.03 18.69 9.58
CA ARG A 11 -9.16 20.03 10.17
C ARG A 11 -8.69 20.11 11.62
N ARG A 12 -8.86 19.04 12.41
CA ARG A 12 -8.29 18.97 13.77
C ARG A 12 -6.77 18.98 13.75
N GLN A 13 -6.14 18.12 12.94
CA GLN A 13 -4.67 18.10 12.83
C GLN A 13 -4.12 19.43 12.27
N MET A 14 -4.81 20.04 11.30
CA MET A 14 -4.49 21.38 10.82
C MET A 14 -4.56 22.41 11.95
N ALA A 15 -5.58 22.36 12.81
CA ALA A 15 -5.71 23.28 13.93
C ALA A 15 -4.59 23.11 14.96
N ASP A 16 -4.22 21.86 15.28
CA ASP A 16 -3.11 21.54 16.20
C ASP A 16 -1.77 22.07 15.68
N ASP A 17 -1.54 22.01 14.36
CA ASP A 17 -0.34 22.52 13.69
C ASP A 17 -0.43 24.01 13.31
N SER A 18 -1.49 24.71 13.73
CA SER A 18 -1.77 26.11 13.38
C SER A 18 -1.81 26.38 11.88
N LEU A 19 -2.25 25.41 11.08
CA LEU A 19 -2.39 25.49 9.63
C LEU A 19 -3.76 26.05 9.22
N PRO A 20 -3.81 27.20 8.51
CA PRO A 20 -5.08 27.75 8.05
C PRO A 20 -5.60 27.07 6.77
N ALA A 21 -4.71 26.55 5.92
CA ALA A 21 -5.07 25.84 4.70
C ALA A 21 -4.05 24.75 4.33
N MET A 22 -4.53 23.72 3.64
CA MET A 22 -3.72 22.67 3.04
C MET A 22 -4.26 22.34 1.64
N LEU A 23 -3.36 22.22 0.66
CA LEU A 23 -3.68 21.73 -0.68
C LEU A 23 -3.16 20.31 -0.84
N ILE A 24 -4.08 19.37 -0.99
CA ILE A 24 -3.85 17.94 -1.14
C ILE A 24 -3.81 17.63 -2.63
N THR A 25 -2.72 17.00 -3.06
CA THR A 25 -2.45 16.64 -4.47
C THR A 25 -2.19 15.15 -4.66
N GLY A 26 -1.93 14.39 -3.58
CA GLY A 26 -1.81 12.94 -3.62
C GLY A 26 -3.15 12.29 -3.96
N VAL A 27 -3.16 11.43 -4.99
CA VAL A 27 -4.39 10.79 -5.49
C VAL A 27 -5.11 10.01 -4.40
N SER A 28 -4.40 9.17 -3.64
CA SER A 28 -4.97 8.37 -2.56
C SER A 28 -5.50 9.24 -1.41
N ASN A 29 -4.86 10.37 -1.12
CA ASN A 29 -5.31 11.32 -0.10
C ASN A 29 -6.56 12.09 -0.56
N MET A 30 -6.60 12.51 -1.82
CA MET A 30 -7.80 13.10 -2.41
C MET A 30 -8.96 12.12 -2.38
N ARG A 31 -8.77 10.90 -2.88
CA ARG A 31 -9.78 9.81 -2.85
C ARG A 31 -10.27 9.54 -1.43
N TYR A 32 -9.36 9.49 -0.47
CA TYR A 32 -9.72 9.29 0.93
C TYR A 32 -10.61 10.42 1.45
N LEU A 33 -10.19 11.67 1.29
CA LEU A 33 -10.89 12.83 1.87
C LEU A 33 -12.24 13.10 1.21
N THR A 34 -12.36 12.94 -0.11
CA THR A 34 -13.60 13.22 -0.84
C THR A 34 -14.53 12.01 -0.91
N GLY A 35 -13.99 10.79 -0.83
CA GLY A 35 -14.73 9.57 -1.12
C GLY A 35 -15.09 9.42 -2.60
N PHE A 36 -14.52 10.26 -3.49
CA PHE A 36 -14.74 10.17 -4.93
C PHE A 36 -14.01 8.93 -5.47
N GLU A 37 -14.74 7.91 -5.93
CA GLU A 37 -14.13 6.64 -6.36
C GLU A 37 -14.17 6.45 -7.87
N SER A 38 -15.06 7.18 -8.55
CA SER A 38 -15.50 6.89 -9.91
C SER A 38 -14.50 7.31 -11.00
N VAL A 39 -13.64 8.31 -10.75
CA VAL A 39 -12.63 8.73 -11.75
C VAL A 39 -11.35 9.32 -11.13
N PHE A 40 -10.40 8.45 -10.76
CA PHE A 40 -9.03 8.84 -10.44
C PHE A 40 -8.07 8.09 -11.35
N ASP A 41 -7.51 8.78 -12.36
CA ASP A 41 -6.38 8.28 -13.14
C ASP A 41 -5.07 8.95 -12.69
N SER A 42 -3.93 8.35 -13.04
CA SER A 42 -2.60 8.84 -12.68
C SER A 42 -2.21 10.17 -13.35
N GLY A 43 -3.00 10.64 -14.33
CA GLY A 43 -2.82 11.89 -15.06
C GLY A 43 -3.82 12.99 -14.66
N ILE A 44 -4.62 12.78 -13.61
CA ILE A 44 -5.66 13.71 -13.22
C ILE A 44 -5.07 15.07 -12.85
N ASN A 45 -5.63 16.14 -13.41
CA ASN A 45 -5.32 17.51 -13.01
C ASN A 45 -6.29 17.94 -11.91
N ALA A 46 -6.10 17.40 -10.70
CA ALA A 46 -6.95 17.66 -9.55
C ALA A 46 -6.16 17.98 -8.27
N ALA A 47 -6.83 18.67 -7.35
CA ALA A 47 -6.36 18.94 -6.00
C ALA A 47 -7.54 19.15 -5.05
N CYS A 48 -7.41 18.76 -3.79
CA CYS A 48 -8.37 19.09 -2.75
C CYS A 48 -7.80 20.21 -1.87
N LEU A 49 -8.40 21.41 -1.92
CA LEU A 49 -8.08 22.50 -1.02
C LEU A 49 -8.96 22.41 0.21
N VAL A 50 -8.35 22.31 1.39
CA VAL A 50 -9.05 22.26 2.67
C VAL A 50 -8.62 23.45 3.51
N THR A 51 -9.60 24.17 4.05
CA THR A 51 -9.43 25.19 5.09
C THR A 51 -10.28 24.81 6.31
N ARG A 52 -10.31 25.68 7.32
CA ARG A 52 -11.22 25.54 8.46
C ARG A 52 -12.70 25.48 8.06
N GLU A 53 -13.08 26.19 7.00
CA GLU A 53 -14.49 26.38 6.63
C GLU A 53 -14.86 25.66 5.33
N ILE A 54 -13.93 25.57 4.37
CA ILE A 54 -14.23 25.03 3.04
C ILE A 54 -13.42 23.77 2.76
N ALA A 55 -13.97 22.92 1.89
CA ALA A 55 -13.28 21.83 1.23
C ALA A 55 -13.66 21.88 -0.26
N ARG A 56 -12.68 22.13 -1.12
CA ARG A 56 -12.86 22.32 -2.57
C ARG A 56 -12.09 21.26 -3.33
N PHE A 57 -12.78 20.49 -4.17
CA PHE A 57 -12.13 19.61 -5.11
C PHE A 57 -12.01 20.32 -6.47
N TYR A 58 -10.80 20.75 -6.79
CA TYR A 58 -10.50 21.31 -8.10
C TYR A 58 -10.29 20.19 -9.10
N THR A 59 -10.97 20.27 -10.24
CA THR A 59 -10.77 19.35 -11.37
C THR A 59 -11.22 20.01 -12.67
N ASP A 60 -10.76 19.52 -13.81
CA ASP A 60 -11.19 20.02 -15.11
C ASP A 60 -12.54 19.45 -15.57
N ARG A 61 -13.06 19.99 -16.68
CA ARG A 61 -14.39 19.66 -17.22
C ARG A 61 -14.59 18.19 -17.57
N ARG A 62 -13.51 17.41 -17.75
CA ARG A 62 -13.60 15.98 -18.05
C ARG A 62 -14.18 15.19 -16.87
N TYR A 63 -13.95 15.67 -15.65
CA TYR A 63 -14.34 14.97 -14.42
C TYR A 63 -15.43 15.70 -13.63
N SER A 64 -15.78 16.95 -14.01
CA SER A 64 -16.65 17.80 -13.20
C SER A 64 -18.06 17.25 -13.00
N GLU A 65 -18.62 16.55 -13.99
CA GLU A 65 -19.96 15.94 -13.86
C GLU A 65 -19.97 14.83 -12.80
N ALA A 66 -19.05 13.86 -12.92
CA ALA A 66 -18.90 12.77 -11.97
C ALA A 66 -18.57 13.30 -10.56
N ALA A 67 -17.63 14.24 -10.46
CA ALA A 67 -17.26 14.83 -9.18
C ALA A 67 -18.43 15.61 -8.55
N THR A 68 -19.28 16.28 -9.34
CA THR A 68 -20.42 17.05 -8.81
C THR A 68 -21.51 16.14 -8.28
N ALA A 69 -21.79 15.03 -8.97
CA ALA A 69 -22.73 14.02 -8.50
C ALA A 69 -22.28 13.41 -7.17
N GLU A 70 -20.98 13.14 -7.03
CA GLU A 70 -20.38 12.55 -5.82
C GLU A 70 -20.27 13.54 -4.66
N ALA A 71 -20.18 14.83 -4.96
CA ALA A 71 -20.17 15.90 -3.96
C ALA A 71 -21.56 16.16 -3.34
N GLU A 72 -22.64 15.71 -3.98
CA GLU A 72 -24.01 16.01 -3.54
C GLU A 72 -24.27 15.47 -2.12
N GLY A 73 -24.68 16.37 -1.21
CA GLY A 73 -24.93 16.02 0.20
C GLY A 73 -23.65 15.80 1.04
N THR A 74 -22.47 16.11 0.50
CA THR A 74 -21.18 16.00 1.21
C THR A 74 -20.67 17.37 1.66
N PRO A 75 -19.66 17.46 2.55
CA PRO A 75 -19.11 18.73 3.01
C PRO A 75 -18.02 19.32 2.11
N TRP A 76 -17.88 18.81 0.87
CA TRP A 76 -16.95 19.35 -0.13
C TRP A 76 -17.69 19.72 -1.42
N ALA A 77 -17.10 20.63 -2.20
CA ALA A 77 -17.70 21.12 -3.44
C ALA A 77 -16.68 21.10 -4.59
N VAL A 78 -17.18 20.88 -5.80
CA VAL A 78 -16.35 20.92 -7.02
C VAL A 78 -16.08 22.37 -7.43
N ARG A 79 -14.86 22.65 -7.87
CA ARG A 79 -14.47 23.90 -8.53
C ARG A 79 -13.79 23.57 -9.87
N VAL A 80 -14.41 23.98 -10.97
CA VAL A 80 -13.77 23.93 -12.29
C VAL A 80 -12.93 25.19 -12.45
N PRO A 81 -11.61 25.10 -12.66
CA PRO A 81 -10.76 26.28 -12.80
C PRO A 81 -11.12 27.11 -14.04
N GLU A 82 -11.04 28.43 -13.91
CA GLU A 82 -11.24 29.40 -15.00
C GLU A 82 -9.93 29.64 -15.77
N GLU A 83 -8.82 29.82 -15.06
CA GLU A 83 -7.49 30.02 -15.65
C GLU A 83 -6.63 28.77 -15.47
N SER A 84 -6.32 28.43 -14.23
CA SER A 84 -5.63 27.19 -13.88
C SER A 84 -5.93 26.82 -12.44
N LEU A 85 -5.89 25.52 -12.14
CA LEU A 85 -6.17 24.99 -10.80
C LEU A 85 -5.41 25.75 -9.70
N TYR A 86 -4.09 25.92 -9.88
CA TYR A 86 -3.24 26.51 -8.85
C TYR A 86 -3.41 28.03 -8.75
N ILE A 87 -3.68 28.74 -9.86
CA ILE A 87 -3.95 30.19 -9.83
C ILE A 87 -5.27 30.45 -9.11
N ASP A 88 -6.33 29.74 -9.49
CA ASP A 88 -7.66 29.86 -8.89
C ASP A 88 -7.62 29.51 -7.40
N ALA A 89 -6.91 28.45 -7.01
CA ALA A 89 -6.73 28.09 -5.61
C ALA A 89 -5.98 29.17 -4.81
N CYS A 90 -4.92 29.75 -5.37
CA CYS A 90 -4.20 30.86 -4.72
C CYS A 90 -5.07 32.12 -4.61
N ALA A 91 -5.92 32.39 -5.60
CA ALA A 91 -6.85 33.52 -5.58
C ALA A 91 -7.93 33.34 -4.50
N GLU A 92 -8.56 32.16 -4.42
CA GLU A 92 -9.57 31.83 -3.41
C GLU A 92 -9.00 31.93 -1.99
N LEU A 93 -7.76 31.45 -1.78
CA LEU A 93 -7.06 31.60 -0.50
C LEU A 93 -6.80 33.06 -0.13
N ARG A 94 -6.40 33.89 -1.10
CA ARG A 94 -6.15 35.33 -0.89
C ARG A 94 -7.44 36.07 -0.53
N GLU A 95 -8.54 35.78 -1.23
CA GLU A 95 -9.86 36.35 -0.94
C GLU A 95 -10.36 35.94 0.45
N GLY A 96 -10.06 34.71 0.88
CA GLY A 96 -10.32 34.21 2.22
C GLY A 96 -9.36 34.72 3.31
N GLY A 97 -8.40 35.58 2.97
CA GLY A 97 -7.43 36.13 3.93
C GLY A 97 -6.44 35.09 4.49
N VAL A 98 -6.21 33.98 3.78
CA VAL A 98 -5.27 32.95 4.19
C VAL A 98 -3.83 33.40 3.91
N THR A 99 -2.99 33.37 4.94
CA THR A 99 -1.60 33.84 4.87
C THR A 99 -0.56 32.72 4.78
N GLU A 100 -0.98 31.46 4.97
CA GLU A 100 -0.10 30.30 4.95
C GLU A 100 -0.77 29.11 4.25
N LEU A 101 -0.03 28.39 3.42
CA LEU A 101 -0.51 27.21 2.70
C LEU A 101 0.43 26.02 2.94
N ALA A 102 -0.12 24.92 3.44
CA ALA A 102 0.57 23.64 3.49
C ALA A 102 0.40 22.84 2.19
N LEU A 103 1.48 22.19 1.74
CA LEU A 103 1.50 21.25 0.62
C LEU A 103 2.09 19.91 1.05
N GLU A 104 1.63 18.83 0.42
CA GLU A 104 2.28 17.52 0.50
C GLU A 104 3.58 17.53 -0.33
N SER A 105 4.65 16.91 0.16
CA SER A 105 5.95 16.85 -0.52
C SER A 105 5.94 16.01 -1.78
N SER A 106 4.93 15.15 -1.94
CA SER A 106 4.68 14.38 -3.16
C SER A 106 4.34 15.26 -4.37
N ILE A 107 4.05 16.55 -4.15
CA ILE A 107 3.80 17.49 -5.23
C ILE A 107 5.06 17.63 -6.12
N PRO A 108 4.92 17.57 -7.47
CA PRO A 108 6.04 17.82 -8.37
C PRO A 108 6.69 19.19 -8.11
N TYR A 109 8.02 19.24 -8.03
CA TYR A 109 8.78 20.45 -7.70
C TYR A 109 8.41 21.67 -8.56
N GLY A 110 8.14 21.46 -9.85
CA GLY A 110 7.68 22.54 -10.74
C GLY A 110 6.35 23.16 -10.30
N ARG A 111 5.41 22.34 -9.81
CA ARG A 111 4.12 22.81 -9.25
C ARG A 111 4.31 23.49 -7.91
N PHE A 112 5.16 22.95 -7.04
CA PHE A 112 5.54 23.61 -5.78
C PHE A 112 6.08 25.02 -6.02
N LYS A 113 7.05 25.14 -6.96
CA LYS A 113 7.66 26.42 -7.32
C LYS A 113 6.62 27.38 -7.87
N PHE A 114 5.76 26.92 -8.79
CA PHE A 114 4.70 27.73 -9.36
C PHE A 114 3.75 28.26 -8.28
N ILE A 115 3.24 27.39 -7.39
CA ILE A 115 2.37 27.80 -6.27
C ILE A 115 3.08 28.81 -5.37
N SER A 116 4.35 28.59 -5.06
CA SER A 116 5.16 29.50 -4.22
C SER A 116 5.37 30.88 -4.85
N GLU A 117 5.36 30.98 -6.18
CA GLU A 117 5.45 32.26 -6.90
C GLU A 117 4.09 32.96 -7.00
N GLN A 118 2.98 32.21 -7.05
CA GLN A 118 1.62 32.75 -7.19
C GLN A 118 0.97 33.11 -5.84
N PHE A 119 1.26 32.35 -4.79
CA PHE A 119 0.69 32.56 -3.47
C PHE A 119 1.44 33.69 -2.73
N LEU A 120 0.72 34.75 -2.36
CA LEU A 120 1.32 35.93 -1.71
C LEU A 120 1.67 35.70 -0.22
N GLY A 121 1.27 34.56 0.35
CA GLY A 121 1.59 34.15 1.71
C GLY A 121 2.79 33.19 1.79
N SER A 122 3.00 32.58 2.94
CA SER A 122 4.05 31.56 3.10
C SER A 122 3.56 30.19 2.66
N VAL A 123 4.37 29.49 1.86
CA VAL A 123 4.14 28.09 1.52
C VAL A 123 5.06 27.23 2.38
N ARG A 124 4.52 26.17 3.00
CA ARG A 124 5.32 25.16 3.70
C ARG A 124 4.93 23.75 3.29
N VAL A 125 5.86 22.83 3.44
CA VAL A 125 5.60 21.41 3.27
C VAL A 125 5.10 20.84 4.60
N ARG A 126 4.04 20.03 4.56
CA ARG A 126 3.55 19.24 5.70
C ARG A 126 3.04 17.89 5.22
N ASP A 127 3.88 16.87 5.40
CA ASP A 127 3.57 15.48 5.06
C ASP A 127 2.82 14.75 6.15
N HIS A 128 2.31 13.57 5.81
CA HIS A 128 1.76 12.56 6.72
C HIS A 128 0.45 12.92 7.42
N MET A 129 -0.09 14.13 7.24
CA MET A 129 -1.33 14.54 7.91
C MET A 129 -2.53 13.67 7.47
N VAL A 130 -2.64 13.35 6.18
CA VAL A 130 -3.74 12.50 5.69
C VAL A 130 -3.41 11.02 5.90
N GLU A 131 -2.15 10.63 5.73
CA GLU A 131 -1.63 9.28 5.94
C GLU A 131 -1.81 8.82 7.39
N GLU A 132 -1.60 9.70 8.36
CA GLU A 132 -1.86 9.44 9.78
C GLU A 132 -3.36 9.18 10.04
N ILE A 133 -4.27 9.76 9.27
CA ILE A 133 -5.70 9.47 9.40
C ILE A 133 -6.00 8.12 8.72
N ARG A 134 -5.47 7.90 7.51
CA ARG A 134 -5.59 6.66 6.73
C ARG A 134 -5.00 5.43 7.41
N GLN A 135 -4.00 5.62 8.28
CA GLN A 135 -3.35 4.52 8.99
C GLN A 135 -4.39 3.65 9.71
N VAL A 136 -5.42 4.27 10.30
CA VAL A 136 -6.48 3.57 11.05
C VAL A 136 -7.69 3.35 10.15
N LYS A 137 -7.94 2.10 9.79
CA LYS A 137 -9.00 1.73 8.84
C LYS A 137 -10.36 1.68 9.56
N GLY A 138 -11.37 2.30 8.97
CA GLY A 138 -12.77 2.11 9.35
C GLY A 138 -13.31 0.73 8.92
N ALA A 139 -14.48 0.36 9.42
CA ALA A 139 -15.10 -0.94 9.13
C ALA A 139 -15.26 -1.21 7.61
N HIS A 140 -15.78 -0.24 6.86
CA HIS A 140 -15.88 -0.35 5.40
C HIS A 140 -14.53 -0.58 4.72
N GLU A 141 -13.47 0.08 5.18
CA GLU A 141 -12.13 -0.03 4.60
C GLU A 141 -11.56 -1.43 4.85
N LEU A 142 -11.73 -1.95 6.07
CA LEU A 142 -11.37 -3.32 6.42
C LEU A 142 -12.15 -4.35 5.60
N GLU A 143 -13.45 -4.16 5.37
CA GLU A 143 -14.25 -5.04 4.52
C GLU A 143 -13.69 -5.14 3.09
N ARG A 144 -13.24 -4.02 2.51
CA ARG A 144 -12.63 -4.01 1.15
C ARG A 144 -11.27 -4.68 1.13
N ILE A 145 -10.42 -4.39 2.11
CA ILE A 145 -9.10 -5.04 2.24
C ILE A 145 -9.26 -6.56 2.43
N GLU A 146 -10.22 -6.99 3.25
CA GLU A 146 -10.54 -8.41 3.45
C GLU A 146 -11.07 -9.08 2.18
N ALA A 147 -11.89 -8.36 1.39
CA ALA A 147 -12.35 -8.86 0.10
C ALA A 147 -11.19 -9.00 -0.91
N ALA A 148 -10.27 -8.04 -0.95
CA ALA A 148 -9.06 -8.11 -1.77
C ALA A 148 -8.19 -9.30 -1.36
N ALA A 149 -7.92 -9.48 -0.06
CA ALA A 149 -7.13 -10.60 0.45
C ALA A 149 -7.75 -11.97 0.08
N LYS A 150 -9.07 -12.11 0.22
CA LYS A 150 -9.79 -13.34 -0.19
C LYS A 150 -9.70 -13.60 -1.70
N LEU A 151 -9.67 -12.55 -2.53
CA LEU A 151 -9.49 -12.72 -3.97
C LEU A 151 -8.05 -13.13 -4.30
N THR A 152 -7.05 -12.54 -3.64
CA THR A 152 -5.65 -12.95 -3.73
C THR A 152 -5.44 -14.41 -3.31
N ASP A 153 -6.08 -14.86 -2.23
CA ASP A 153 -6.04 -16.27 -1.82
C ASP A 153 -6.59 -17.22 -2.89
N ARG A 154 -7.74 -16.86 -3.51
CA ARG A 154 -8.31 -17.66 -4.60
C ARG A 154 -7.42 -17.67 -5.85
N ALA A 155 -6.74 -16.57 -6.14
CA ALA A 155 -5.78 -16.51 -7.23
C ALA A 155 -4.55 -17.39 -6.97
N PHE A 156 -4.12 -17.49 -5.70
CA PHE A 156 -3.06 -18.44 -5.31
C PHE A 156 -3.51 -19.89 -5.51
N ASP A 157 -4.67 -20.28 -4.99
CA ASP A 157 -5.21 -21.64 -5.19
C ASP A 157 -5.34 -22.00 -6.68
N HIS A 158 -5.84 -21.06 -7.48
CA HIS A 158 -5.95 -21.20 -8.94
C HIS A 158 -4.60 -21.43 -9.61
N ILE A 159 -3.59 -20.60 -9.29
CA ILE A 159 -2.29 -20.69 -9.97
C ILE A 159 -1.56 -21.99 -9.61
N LEU A 160 -1.70 -22.50 -8.38
CA LEU A 160 -1.15 -23.79 -7.97
C LEU A 160 -1.68 -24.96 -8.82
N GLY A 161 -2.93 -24.89 -9.30
CA GLY A 161 -3.52 -25.90 -10.16
C GLY A 161 -3.05 -25.86 -11.62
N MET A 162 -2.25 -24.85 -12.00
CA MET A 162 -1.84 -24.61 -13.37
C MET A 162 -0.33 -24.61 -13.60
N ILE A 163 0.45 -24.18 -12.61
CA ILE A 163 1.89 -24.00 -12.79
C ILE A 163 2.62 -25.33 -12.96
N VAL A 164 3.45 -25.40 -14.00
CA VAL A 164 4.29 -26.55 -14.30
C VAL A 164 5.66 -26.09 -14.80
N PRO A 165 6.73 -26.89 -14.59
CA PRO A 165 8.02 -26.64 -15.24
C PRO A 165 7.85 -26.52 -16.77
N GLY A 166 8.53 -25.55 -17.37
CA GLY A 166 8.42 -25.21 -18.78
C GLY A 166 7.61 -23.95 -19.07
N MET A 167 6.75 -23.51 -18.13
CA MET A 167 6.14 -22.18 -18.20
C MET A 167 7.19 -21.09 -17.94
N THR A 168 6.97 -19.90 -18.46
CA THR A 168 7.75 -18.69 -18.15
C THR A 168 7.19 -17.97 -16.94
N GLU A 169 8.03 -17.21 -16.23
CA GLU A 169 7.57 -16.33 -15.14
C GLU A 169 6.45 -15.37 -15.59
N ARG A 170 6.53 -14.87 -16.84
CA ARG A 170 5.48 -14.02 -17.40
C ARG A 170 4.16 -14.69 -17.66
N GLU A 171 4.15 -15.94 -18.12
CA GLU A 171 2.88 -16.67 -18.32
C GLU A 171 2.14 -16.82 -17.00
N VAL A 172 2.86 -17.10 -15.92
CA VAL A 172 2.30 -17.17 -14.56
C VAL A 172 1.80 -15.80 -14.08
N ALA A 173 2.58 -14.73 -14.29
CA ALA A 173 2.18 -13.38 -13.90
C ALA A 173 0.91 -12.90 -14.65
N LEU A 174 0.84 -13.16 -15.95
CA LEU A 174 -0.33 -12.83 -16.77
C LEU A 174 -1.58 -13.59 -16.33
N GLU A 175 -1.43 -14.86 -15.96
CA GLU A 175 -2.56 -15.66 -15.46
C GLU A 175 -3.07 -15.13 -14.11
N LEU A 176 -2.17 -14.78 -13.19
CA LEU A 176 -2.55 -14.18 -11.91
C LEU A 176 -3.35 -12.89 -12.10
N GLU A 177 -2.85 -11.99 -12.96
CA GLU A 177 -3.54 -10.74 -13.28
C GLU A 177 -4.91 -11.02 -13.94
N PHE A 178 -4.94 -11.89 -14.95
CA PHE A 178 -6.17 -12.26 -15.66
C PHE A 178 -7.21 -12.80 -14.68
N TYR A 179 -6.82 -13.76 -13.84
CA TYR A 179 -7.72 -14.37 -12.87
C TYR A 179 -8.28 -13.34 -11.88
N MET A 180 -7.42 -12.49 -11.30
CA MET A 180 -7.88 -11.48 -10.32
C MET A 180 -8.87 -10.50 -10.96
N ARG A 181 -8.54 -9.91 -12.12
CA ARG A 181 -9.45 -9.00 -12.83
C ARG A 181 -10.75 -9.69 -13.23
N ARG A 182 -10.67 -10.93 -13.75
CA ARG A 182 -11.84 -11.71 -14.15
C ARG A 182 -12.78 -12.00 -12.97
N ASN A 183 -12.25 -12.06 -11.76
CA ASN A 183 -12.98 -12.38 -10.53
C ASN A 183 -13.30 -11.16 -9.65
N GLY A 184 -13.23 -9.96 -10.21
CA GLY A 184 -13.77 -8.74 -9.60
C GLY A 184 -12.74 -7.78 -9.00
N SER A 185 -11.45 -7.97 -9.27
CA SER A 185 -10.43 -6.96 -8.94
C SER A 185 -10.57 -5.76 -9.88
N ASP A 186 -10.57 -4.53 -9.33
CA ASP A 186 -10.52 -3.29 -10.12
C ASP A 186 -9.24 -3.25 -10.97
N ASP A 187 -8.14 -3.63 -10.33
CA ASP A 187 -6.80 -3.65 -10.86
C ASP A 187 -5.94 -4.66 -10.09
N ILE A 188 -4.69 -4.86 -10.50
CA ILE A 188 -3.65 -5.41 -9.63
C ILE A 188 -3.21 -4.34 -8.62
N ALA A 189 -2.87 -4.74 -7.40
CA ALA A 189 -2.42 -3.80 -6.37
C ALA A 189 -1.07 -3.15 -6.74
N PHE A 190 -0.21 -3.92 -7.42
CA PHE A 190 1.13 -3.59 -7.91
C PHE A 190 1.55 -4.60 -8.98
N ASP A 191 2.64 -4.32 -9.69
CA ASP A 191 3.21 -5.26 -10.67
C ASP A 191 3.65 -6.56 -9.96
N PRO A 192 3.07 -7.73 -10.29
CA PRO A 192 3.34 -8.96 -9.56
C PRO A 192 4.81 -9.37 -9.70
N ILE A 193 5.36 -10.00 -8.66
CA ILE A 193 6.67 -10.66 -8.73
C ILE A 193 6.42 -12.15 -8.91
N VAL A 194 6.88 -12.67 -10.05
CA VAL A 194 7.02 -14.10 -10.29
C VAL A 194 8.49 -14.37 -10.53
N ALA A 195 9.15 -15.04 -9.59
CA ALA A 195 10.59 -15.19 -9.59
C ALA A 195 11.00 -16.63 -9.30
N SER A 196 11.64 -17.26 -10.29
CA SER A 196 12.00 -18.68 -10.30
C SER A 196 13.51 -18.90 -10.17
N GLY A 197 13.90 -19.95 -9.43
CA GLY A 197 15.30 -20.32 -9.20
C GLY A 197 16.16 -19.13 -8.76
N PRO A 198 17.26 -18.80 -9.46
CA PRO A 198 18.12 -17.67 -9.09
C PRO A 198 17.42 -16.30 -9.05
N ASN A 199 16.31 -16.10 -9.78
CA ASN A 199 15.54 -14.86 -9.72
C ASN A 199 14.84 -14.69 -8.37
N SER A 200 14.45 -15.79 -7.72
CA SER A 200 13.80 -15.74 -6.39
C SER A 200 14.71 -15.13 -5.31
N ALA A 201 16.03 -15.17 -5.50
CA ALA A 201 17.03 -14.50 -4.65
C ALA A 201 17.07 -12.96 -4.82
N ARG A 202 16.20 -12.37 -5.64
CA ARG A 202 16.05 -10.91 -5.77
C ARG A 202 14.74 -10.50 -5.09
N PRO A 203 14.77 -9.67 -4.02
CA PRO A 203 13.57 -9.28 -3.29
C PRO A 203 12.49 -8.66 -4.19
N HIS A 204 12.90 -7.74 -5.09
CA HIS A 204 12.06 -7.07 -6.09
C HIS A 204 12.44 -7.50 -7.52
N ALA A 205 12.36 -8.81 -7.80
CA ALA A 205 12.56 -9.29 -9.16
C ALA A 205 11.42 -8.79 -10.06
N GLY A 206 11.74 -8.11 -11.16
CA GLY A 206 10.75 -7.90 -12.22
C GLY A 206 10.43 -9.24 -12.91
N VAL A 207 9.21 -9.36 -13.44
CA VAL A 207 8.78 -10.50 -14.25
C VAL A 207 9.67 -10.63 -15.48
N SER A 208 10.16 -11.84 -15.78
CA SER A 208 11.05 -12.11 -16.92
C SER A 208 10.56 -13.20 -17.88
N ASP A 209 11.29 -13.42 -18.97
CA ASP A 209 11.11 -14.53 -19.91
C ASP A 209 11.74 -15.85 -19.43
N ARG A 210 12.26 -15.91 -18.19
CA ARG A 210 12.91 -17.12 -17.68
C ARG A 210 11.89 -18.26 -17.64
N VAL A 211 12.26 -19.37 -18.25
CA VAL A 211 11.53 -20.64 -18.15
C VAL A 211 11.77 -21.25 -16.77
N ILE A 212 10.68 -21.57 -16.09
CA ILE A 212 10.63 -22.21 -14.78
C ILE A 212 11.12 -23.65 -14.93
N GLY A 213 12.16 -24.00 -14.16
CA GLY A 213 12.75 -25.32 -14.11
C GLY A 213 12.20 -26.17 -12.97
N SER A 214 12.65 -27.43 -12.91
CA SER A 214 12.40 -28.33 -11.78
C SER A 214 13.53 -28.23 -10.74
N GLY A 215 13.20 -28.53 -9.48
CA GLY A 215 14.10 -28.49 -8.32
C GLY A 215 14.44 -27.08 -7.84
N GLU A 216 13.58 -26.09 -8.07
CA GLU A 216 13.86 -24.70 -7.72
C GLU A 216 12.68 -24.01 -7.04
N PHE A 217 12.97 -22.96 -6.27
CA PHE A 217 11.94 -22.08 -5.71
C PHE A 217 11.21 -21.31 -6.82
N LEU A 218 9.91 -21.10 -6.63
CA LEU A 218 9.09 -20.12 -7.33
C LEU A 218 8.43 -19.22 -6.29
N LYS A 219 8.88 -17.96 -6.22
CA LYS A 219 8.32 -16.92 -5.36
C LYS A 219 7.26 -16.14 -6.14
N LEU A 220 6.07 -16.04 -5.56
CA LEU A 220 4.89 -15.37 -6.09
C LEU A 220 4.47 -14.28 -5.11
N ASP A 221 4.52 -13.03 -5.53
CA ASP A 221 4.12 -11.86 -4.74
C ASP A 221 3.14 -11.03 -5.56
N PHE A 222 1.91 -10.90 -5.07
CA PHE A 222 0.82 -10.26 -5.80
C PHE A 222 -0.34 -9.90 -4.88
N GLY A 223 -1.12 -8.91 -5.31
CA GLY A 223 -2.26 -8.41 -4.57
C GLY A 223 -3.41 -7.99 -5.48
N ALA A 224 -4.64 -8.20 -5.02
CA ALA A 224 -5.84 -7.69 -5.65
C ALA A 224 -6.15 -6.27 -5.16
N ARG A 225 -7.01 -5.56 -5.89
CA ARG A 225 -7.55 -4.25 -5.52
C ARG A 225 -9.08 -4.27 -5.60
N ILE A 226 -9.76 -3.94 -4.50
CA ILE A 226 -11.23 -3.89 -4.42
C ILE A 226 -11.66 -2.52 -3.91
N ASP A 227 -12.48 -1.83 -4.70
CA ASP A 227 -12.93 -0.45 -4.45
C ASP A 227 -11.77 0.48 -4.06
N GLY A 228 -10.63 0.31 -4.73
CA GLY A 228 -9.40 1.04 -4.48
C GLY A 228 -8.49 0.52 -3.37
N TYR A 229 -8.94 -0.39 -2.51
CA TYR A 229 -8.13 -0.93 -1.41
C TYR A 229 -7.36 -2.17 -1.84
N CYS A 230 -6.09 -2.22 -1.47
CA CYS A 230 -5.15 -3.29 -1.84
C CYS A 230 -5.15 -4.44 -0.83
N SER A 231 -4.80 -5.62 -1.32
CA SER A 231 -4.15 -6.67 -0.52
C SER A 231 -2.70 -6.85 -0.96
N ASP A 232 -1.94 -7.59 -0.18
CA ASP A 232 -0.56 -7.95 -0.47
C ASP A 232 -0.25 -9.34 0.10
N MET A 233 0.35 -10.22 -0.70
CA MET A 233 0.68 -11.57 -0.29
C MET A 233 1.79 -12.17 -1.16
N THR A 234 2.87 -12.53 -0.49
CA THR A 234 3.90 -13.42 -1.00
C THR A 234 3.76 -14.87 -0.50
N ARG A 235 3.84 -15.83 -1.42
CA ARG A 235 4.06 -17.25 -1.15
C ARG A 235 5.21 -17.78 -2.01
N THR A 236 5.99 -18.70 -1.45
CA THR A 236 7.05 -19.40 -2.19
C THR A 236 6.73 -20.90 -2.23
N VAL A 237 6.87 -21.51 -3.39
CA VAL A 237 6.71 -22.96 -3.62
C VAL A 237 8.00 -23.55 -4.18
N VAL A 238 8.13 -24.87 -4.21
CA VAL A 238 9.19 -25.56 -4.95
C VAL A 238 8.56 -26.29 -6.14
N MET A 239 9.15 -26.08 -7.32
CA MET A 239 8.75 -26.79 -8.53
C MET A 239 9.44 -28.15 -8.55
N GLY A 240 8.71 -29.23 -8.28
CA GLY A 240 9.25 -30.58 -8.06
C GLY A 240 9.66 -30.83 -6.60
N VAL A 241 10.67 -31.67 -6.40
CA VAL A 241 11.06 -32.13 -5.05
C VAL A 241 11.99 -31.14 -4.35
N ALA A 242 11.63 -30.73 -3.14
CA ALA A 242 12.48 -29.87 -2.33
C ALA A 242 13.74 -30.60 -1.84
N SER A 243 14.88 -29.93 -1.90
CA SER A 243 16.13 -30.40 -1.27
C SER A 243 16.15 -30.05 0.23
N GLU A 244 17.09 -30.64 0.99
CA GLU A 244 17.30 -30.27 2.39
C GLU A 244 17.55 -28.76 2.57
N ARG A 245 18.35 -28.17 1.66
CA ARG A 245 18.63 -26.73 1.68
C ARG A 245 17.38 -25.88 1.44
N HIS A 246 16.48 -26.31 0.56
CA HIS A 246 15.20 -25.62 0.38
C HIS A 246 14.38 -25.62 1.67
N ARG A 247 14.25 -26.79 2.32
CA ARG A 247 13.50 -26.93 3.58
C ARG A 247 14.11 -26.10 4.71
N GLU A 248 15.43 -26.12 4.86
CA GLU A 248 16.15 -25.32 5.87
C GLU A 248 15.86 -23.82 5.76
N ILE A 249 15.96 -23.26 4.55
CA ILE A 249 15.69 -21.83 4.30
C ILE A 249 14.21 -21.52 4.53
N TYR A 250 13.33 -22.39 4.05
CA TYR A 250 11.89 -22.19 4.15
C TYR A 250 11.42 -22.18 5.61
N GLU A 251 11.85 -23.15 6.41
CA GLU A 251 11.55 -23.24 7.84
C GLU A 251 12.03 -22.01 8.61
N ALA A 252 13.22 -21.50 8.29
CA ALA A 252 13.73 -20.27 8.91
C ALA A 252 12.82 -19.06 8.63
N VAL A 253 12.36 -18.89 7.39
CA VAL A 253 11.44 -17.81 7.00
C VAL A 253 10.05 -18.01 7.60
N TYR A 254 9.53 -19.24 7.61
CA TYR A 254 8.26 -19.58 8.24
C TYR A 254 8.26 -19.21 9.73
N ALA A 255 9.30 -19.62 10.46
CA ALA A 255 9.44 -19.29 11.87
C ALA A 255 9.53 -17.78 12.10
N ALA A 256 10.29 -17.06 11.27
CA ALA A 256 10.39 -15.61 11.35
C ALA A 256 9.05 -14.90 11.08
N ASN A 257 8.27 -15.35 10.10
CA ASN A 257 6.93 -14.82 9.81
C ASN A 257 6.00 -15.07 11.01
N ALA A 258 5.98 -16.29 11.55
CA ALA A 258 5.15 -16.63 12.71
C ALA A 258 5.47 -15.77 13.94
N VAL A 259 6.76 -15.52 14.22
CA VAL A 259 7.21 -14.63 15.30
C VAL A 259 6.80 -13.18 15.02
N GLY A 260 6.95 -12.71 13.78
CA GLY A 260 6.53 -11.37 13.38
C GLY A 260 5.03 -11.15 13.56
N VAL A 261 4.19 -12.07 13.08
CA VAL A 261 2.73 -12.01 13.24
C VAL A 261 2.34 -12.01 14.72
N ALA A 262 2.97 -12.85 15.55
CA ALA A 262 2.69 -12.91 16.98
C ALA A 262 3.09 -11.63 17.75
N ALA A 263 4.04 -10.85 17.21
CA ALA A 263 4.47 -9.58 17.81
C ALA A 263 3.55 -8.39 17.48
N VAL A 264 2.67 -8.52 16.47
CA VAL A 264 1.72 -7.46 16.08
C VAL A 264 0.71 -7.24 17.20
N ARG A 265 0.59 -6.00 17.67
CA ARG A 265 -0.48 -5.48 18.53
C ARG A 265 -0.40 -3.95 18.59
N SER A 266 -1.49 -3.33 19.03
CA SER A 266 -1.53 -1.88 19.28
C SER A 266 -0.42 -1.40 20.23
N GLY A 267 0.16 -0.24 19.94
CA GLY A 267 1.18 0.43 20.75
C GLY A 267 2.62 -0.09 20.59
N VAL A 268 2.84 -1.18 19.85
CA VAL A 268 4.20 -1.67 19.54
C VAL A 268 4.76 -0.92 18.32
N THR A 269 6.07 -0.65 18.33
CA THR A 269 6.71 0.03 17.20
C THR A 269 7.00 -0.93 16.06
N GLY A 270 7.00 -0.44 14.82
CA GLY A 270 7.39 -1.24 13.66
C GLY A 270 8.83 -1.78 13.75
N LYS A 271 9.70 -1.09 14.50
CA LYS A 271 11.07 -1.53 14.80
C LYS A 271 11.10 -2.74 15.73
N ASP A 272 10.26 -2.77 16.77
CA ASP A 272 10.25 -3.90 17.72
C ASP A 272 9.73 -5.18 17.06
N ILE A 273 8.78 -5.06 16.14
CA ILE A 273 8.25 -6.20 15.37
C ILE A 273 9.31 -6.70 14.37
N ASP A 274 9.97 -5.80 13.63
CA ASP A 274 11.12 -6.15 12.77
C ASP A 274 12.20 -6.89 13.57
N ALA A 275 12.55 -6.38 14.74
CA ALA A 275 13.57 -6.98 15.59
C ALA A 275 13.20 -8.42 16.00
N ALA A 276 11.94 -8.68 16.34
CA ALA A 276 11.47 -10.01 16.71
C ALA A 276 11.64 -11.03 15.57
N ALA A 277 11.13 -10.71 14.37
CA ALA A 277 11.25 -11.59 13.21
C ALA A 277 12.72 -11.75 12.76
N ARG A 278 13.47 -10.65 12.74
CA ARG A 278 14.88 -10.62 12.35
C ARG A 278 15.76 -11.44 13.29
N GLN A 279 15.49 -11.39 14.60
CA GLN A 279 16.23 -12.19 15.59
C GLN A 279 15.99 -13.69 15.37
N SER A 280 14.81 -14.10 14.91
CA SER A 280 14.55 -15.49 14.50
C SER A 280 15.48 -15.91 13.36
N LEU A 281 15.65 -15.07 12.33
CA LEU A 281 16.58 -15.34 11.23
C LEU A 281 18.05 -15.31 11.65
N VAL A 282 18.41 -14.47 12.63
CA VAL A 282 19.75 -14.49 13.25
C VAL A 282 20.02 -15.83 13.93
N ALA A 283 19.07 -16.32 14.73
CA ALA A 283 19.21 -17.61 15.41
C ALA A 283 19.30 -18.79 14.44
N ALA A 284 18.65 -18.69 13.27
CA ALA A 284 18.72 -19.67 12.19
C ALA A 284 19.96 -19.52 11.28
N GLY A 285 20.82 -18.51 11.51
CA GLY A 285 22.04 -18.31 10.72
C GLY A 285 21.86 -17.63 9.36
N PHE A 286 20.71 -16.97 9.12
CA PHE A 286 20.38 -16.33 7.84
C PHE A 286 20.34 -14.80 7.89
N ALA A 287 20.88 -14.18 8.95
CA ALA A 287 20.82 -12.73 9.18
C ALA A 287 21.29 -11.88 7.98
N GLU A 288 22.38 -12.29 7.33
CA GLU A 288 22.99 -11.55 6.22
C GLU A 288 22.12 -11.54 4.95
N TYR A 289 21.17 -12.47 4.84
CA TYR A 289 20.33 -12.66 3.67
C TYR A 289 18.96 -11.97 3.78
N PHE A 290 18.68 -11.27 4.89
CA PHE A 290 17.45 -10.50 5.08
C PHE A 290 17.73 -8.98 5.00
N THR A 291 17.51 -8.40 3.83
CA THR A 291 18.06 -7.08 3.44
C THR A 291 17.05 -5.94 3.39
N HIS A 292 15.77 -6.19 3.64
CA HIS A 292 14.71 -5.17 3.65
C HIS A 292 14.05 -5.06 5.04
N GLY A 293 13.09 -4.13 5.17
CA GLY A 293 12.23 -4.05 6.36
C GLY A 293 11.29 -5.24 6.45
N LEU A 294 10.73 -5.50 7.63
CA LEU A 294 9.79 -6.60 7.85
C LEU A 294 8.44 -6.40 7.16
N GLY A 295 8.02 -5.16 6.90
CA GLY A 295 6.76 -4.88 6.22
C GLY A 295 6.37 -3.42 6.24
N HIS A 296 5.12 -3.16 5.87
CA HIS A 296 4.57 -1.82 5.68
C HIS A 296 3.05 -1.82 5.87
N GLY A 297 2.45 -0.63 5.95
CA GLY A 297 1.01 -0.46 5.95
C GLY A 297 0.44 -0.73 4.57
N VAL A 298 -0.80 -1.23 4.53
CA VAL A 298 -1.57 -1.46 3.30
C VAL A 298 -2.96 -0.82 3.44
N GLY A 299 -3.42 -0.18 2.37
CA GLY A 299 -4.73 0.46 2.32
C GLY A 299 -5.10 0.86 0.90
N LEU A 300 -5.29 2.15 0.65
CA LEU A 300 -5.49 2.67 -0.72
C LEU A 300 -4.21 2.56 -1.55
N ASP A 301 -3.06 2.67 -0.87
CA ASP A 301 -1.74 2.39 -1.43
C ASP A 301 -1.26 1.03 -0.91
N VAL A 302 -0.52 0.28 -1.73
CA VAL A 302 0.12 -0.97 -1.29
C VAL A 302 1.19 -0.68 -0.23
N HIS A 303 1.94 0.41 -0.39
CA HIS A 303 2.92 0.89 0.58
C HIS A 303 2.41 2.19 1.22
N GLU A 304 1.93 2.10 2.46
CA GLU A 304 1.54 3.26 3.28
C GLU A 304 2.02 3.10 4.75
N MET A 305 1.72 4.09 5.60
CA MET A 305 2.04 4.02 7.02
C MET A 305 1.19 2.95 7.75
N PRO A 306 1.72 2.30 8.80
CA PRO A 306 3.05 2.46 9.38
C PRO A 306 4.12 1.62 8.65
N THR A 307 5.38 2.00 8.78
CA THR A 307 6.52 1.20 8.31
C THR A 307 6.99 0.22 9.36
N LEU A 308 7.39 -1.00 8.97
CA LEU A 308 7.97 -2.01 9.86
C LEU A 308 9.40 -2.31 9.41
N GLY A 309 10.37 -1.81 10.17
CA GLY A 309 11.78 -1.98 9.84
C GLY A 309 12.68 -1.43 10.94
N GLN A 310 13.97 -1.76 10.87
CA GLN A 310 14.98 -1.44 11.89
C GLN A 310 15.05 0.04 12.32
N ARG A 311 14.63 0.95 11.43
CA ARG A 311 14.67 2.40 11.64
C ARG A 311 13.29 3.02 11.90
N SER A 312 12.21 2.26 11.78
CA SER A 312 10.85 2.75 11.96
C SER A 312 10.69 3.36 13.36
N GLN A 313 10.03 4.51 13.42
CA GLN A 313 9.54 5.13 14.66
C GLN A 313 8.01 5.03 14.77
N ASP A 314 7.37 4.40 13.78
CA ASP A 314 5.91 4.34 13.71
C ASP A 314 5.39 3.37 14.76
N SER A 315 4.41 3.81 15.53
CA SER A 315 3.65 2.95 16.44
C SER A 315 2.41 2.40 15.73
N LEU A 316 2.19 1.09 15.87
CA LEU A 316 0.98 0.45 15.34
C LEU A 316 -0.23 0.90 16.16
N ARG A 317 -1.31 1.24 15.47
CA ARG A 317 -2.59 1.65 16.07
C ARG A 317 -3.65 0.60 15.75
N THR A 318 -4.56 0.35 16.70
CA THR A 318 -5.73 -0.51 16.47
C THR A 318 -6.47 -0.09 15.21
N GLY A 319 -6.75 -1.04 14.32
CA GLY A 319 -7.35 -0.82 13.00
C GLY A 319 -6.34 -0.54 11.88
N ALA A 320 -5.04 -0.45 12.15
CA ALA A 320 -4.05 -0.46 11.07
C ALA A 320 -3.99 -1.83 10.39
N VAL A 321 -3.57 -1.86 9.13
CA VAL A 321 -3.32 -3.09 8.38
C VAL A 321 -1.88 -3.05 7.89
N VAL A 322 -1.12 -4.11 8.16
CA VAL A 322 0.32 -4.19 7.87
C VAL A 322 0.71 -5.54 7.26
N THR A 323 1.75 -5.57 6.44
CA THR A 323 2.40 -6.80 5.98
C THR A 323 3.41 -7.30 7.02
N ILE A 324 3.59 -8.62 7.08
CA ILE A 324 4.66 -9.30 7.82
C ILE A 324 5.35 -10.26 6.86
N GLU A 325 6.45 -9.81 6.25
CA GLU A 325 7.03 -10.42 5.05
C GLU A 325 8.53 -10.72 5.16
N PRO A 326 9.02 -11.44 6.19
CA PRO A 326 10.43 -11.77 6.26
C PRO A 326 10.86 -12.61 5.05
N GLY A 327 12.11 -12.44 4.65
CA GLY A 327 12.67 -13.18 3.52
C GLY A 327 14.16 -13.47 3.66
N VAL A 328 14.59 -14.55 3.02
CA VAL A 328 15.99 -14.98 2.92
C VAL A 328 16.33 -15.13 1.45
N TYR A 329 17.35 -14.41 1.00
CA TYR A 329 17.73 -14.33 -0.42
C TYR A 329 19.21 -14.71 -0.60
N ILE A 330 19.48 -15.89 -1.15
CA ILE A 330 20.83 -16.43 -1.31
C ILE A 330 21.23 -16.36 -2.78
N PRO A 331 22.18 -15.46 -3.16
CA PRO A 331 22.62 -15.31 -4.54
C PRO A 331 23.07 -16.63 -5.16
N GLY A 332 22.60 -16.91 -6.38
CA GLY A 332 22.94 -18.12 -7.13
C GLY A 332 22.17 -19.38 -6.71
N PHE A 333 21.48 -19.38 -5.57
CA PHE A 333 20.61 -20.48 -5.15
C PHE A 333 19.13 -20.13 -5.38
N GLY A 334 18.63 -19.14 -4.65
CA GLY A 334 17.22 -18.77 -4.63
C GLY A 334 16.86 -18.00 -3.36
N GLY A 335 15.59 -17.68 -3.20
CA GLY A 335 15.10 -16.97 -2.04
C GLY A 335 13.65 -17.31 -1.72
N VAL A 336 13.33 -17.20 -0.44
CA VAL A 336 12.01 -17.43 0.12
C VAL A 336 11.53 -16.14 0.76
N ARG A 337 10.27 -15.79 0.52
CA ARG A 337 9.51 -14.83 1.31
C ARG A 337 8.13 -15.43 1.58
N ILE A 338 7.66 -15.23 2.81
CA ILE A 338 6.32 -15.59 3.26
C ILE A 338 5.74 -14.34 3.89
N GLU A 339 4.60 -13.91 3.38
CA GLU A 339 3.99 -12.64 3.75
C GLU A 339 2.52 -12.81 4.13
N ASP A 340 2.15 -12.27 5.27
CA ASP A 340 0.77 -12.19 5.68
C ASP A 340 0.33 -10.75 5.88
N LEU A 341 -0.93 -10.49 5.53
CA LEU A 341 -1.60 -9.23 5.77
C LEU A 341 -2.31 -9.29 7.13
N VAL A 342 -2.02 -8.35 8.03
CA VAL A 342 -2.46 -8.42 9.43
C VAL A 342 -3.16 -7.14 9.86
N VAL A 343 -4.39 -7.27 10.36
CA VAL A 343 -5.09 -6.18 11.06
C VAL A 343 -4.57 -6.09 12.48
N VAL A 344 -4.16 -4.89 12.89
CA VAL A 344 -3.72 -4.60 14.26
C VAL A 344 -4.94 -4.50 15.17
N GLU A 345 -4.97 -5.33 16.20
CA GLU A 345 -5.98 -5.29 17.24
C GLU A 345 -5.37 -4.80 18.57
N GLU A 346 -6.23 -4.50 19.54
CA GLU A 346 -5.80 -4.05 20.86
C GLU A 346 -4.87 -5.08 21.55
N ARG A 347 -5.15 -6.37 21.32
CA ARG A 347 -4.40 -7.50 21.89
C ARG A 347 -4.09 -8.53 20.80
N GLY A 348 -3.17 -8.19 19.92
CA GLY A 348 -2.67 -9.10 18.88
C GLY A 348 -2.85 -8.54 17.48
N GLY A 349 -2.63 -9.41 16.50
CA GLY A 349 -2.93 -9.16 15.10
C GLY A 349 -3.84 -10.25 14.57
N ARG A 350 -4.79 -9.87 13.71
CA ARG A 350 -5.66 -10.79 12.98
C ARG A 350 -5.20 -10.89 11.53
N VAL A 351 -4.75 -12.08 11.15
CA VAL A 351 -4.32 -12.37 9.78
C VAL A 351 -5.53 -12.38 8.84
N LEU A 352 -5.40 -11.75 7.68
CA LEU A 352 -6.42 -11.67 6.62
C LEU A 352 -6.18 -12.66 5.49
N SER A 353 -4.93 -13.03 5.22
CA SER A 353 -4.55 -14.09 4.28
C SER A 353 -4.91 -15.47 4.82
N SER A 354 -5.45 -16.34 3.97
CA SER A 354 -5.84 -17.70 4.32
C SER A 354 -5.07 -18.78 3.57
N SER A 355 -4.32 -18.40 2.53
CA SER A 355 -3.43 -19.31 1.80
C SER A 355 -2.41 -19.97 2.73
N PRO A 356 -2.20 -21.30 2.60
CA PRO A 356 -1.27 -22.03 3.45
C PRO A 356 0.14 -21.45 3.35
N ARG A 357 0.87 -21.56 4.46
CA ARG A 357 2.27 -21.12 4.56
C ARG A 357 3.24 -22.29 4.59
N ASP A 358 2.74 -23.52 4.64
CA ASP A 358 3.56 -24.72 4.60
C ASP A 358 4.24 -24.84 3.22
N LEU A 359 5.41 -25.48 3.19
CA LEU A 359 6.13 -25.70 1.94
C LEU A 359 5.32 -26.59 0.99
N ILE A 360 4.99 -26.05 -0.18
CA ILE A 360 4.30 -26.76 -1.26
C ILE A 360 5.32 -27.21 -2.30
N GLU A 361 5.27 -28.49 -2.68
CA GLU A 361 6.05 -29.12 -3.74
C GLU A 361 5.09 -29.48 -4.89
N ILE A 362 5.34 -28.97 -6.12
CA ILE A 362 4.43 -29.09 -7.29
C ILE A 362 4.99 -30.01 -8.36
#